data_AF-A0A519S4T3-F1
#
_entry.id   AF-A0A519S4T3-F1
#
_cell.length_a   1.000
_cell.length_b   1.000
_cell.length_c   1.000
_cell.angle_alpha   90.00
_cell.angle_beta   90.00
_cell.angle_gamma   90.00
#
_symmetry.space_group_name_H-M   'P 1'
#
loop_
_entity.id
_entity.type
_entity.pdbx_description
1 polymer ?
#
loop_
_entity_poly.entity_id
_entity_poly.type
_entity_poly.pdbx_seq_one_letter_code
_entity_poly.pdbx_strand_id
1 'polypeptide(L)'
;IDEACEKLTEAGAKRALKLNVGGAFHSPLMEPAKIELQKAIEHTTVLVPICPIYQNVNAKPTTDPDTIKENLIAQLTGAVRWTQTATNMIADGGTEFIEVGPGSVLQGLVRKVSREVQTSSAEA
;
A
#
# COMPACT_ATOMS: atom_id res chain seq x y z
N ILE A 1 5.83 10.47 18.18
CA ILE A 1 6.49 9.22 17.72
C ILE A 1 7.38 8.69 18.83
N ASP A 2 8.33 9.48 19.32
CA ASP A 2 9.29 9.03 20.33
C ASP A 2 8.57 8.56 21.62
N GLU A 3 7.61 9.35 22.14
CA GLU A 3 6.75 8.95 23.27
C GLU A 3 5.95 7.66 23.01
N ALA A 4 5.45 7.47 21.77
CA ALA A 4 4.71 6.25 21.43
C ALA A 4 5.64 5.02 21.41
N CYS A 5 6.88 5.18 20.92
CA CYS A 5 7.88 4.11 20.94
C CYS A 5 8.23 3.70 22.37
N GLU A 6 8.43 4.68 23.27
CA GLU A 6 8.70 4.46 24.68
C GLU A 6 7.55 3.69 25.35
N LYS A 7 6.33 4.24 25.30
CA LYS A 7 5.15 3.64 25.92
C LYS A 7 4.83 2.24 25.40
N LEU A 8 4.99 1.99 24.10
CA LEU A 8 4.76 0.67 23.52
C LEU A 8 5.83 -0.34 23.97
N THR A 9 7.08 0.09 24.10
CA THR A 9 8.17 -0.77 24.61
C THR A 9 7.94 -1.11 26.08
N GLU A 10 7.55 -0.14 26.90
CA GLU A 10 7.17 -0.36 28.31
C GLU A 10 5.97 -1.31 28.45
N ALA A 11 5.01 -1.23 27.51
CA ALA A 11 3.86 -2.12 27.44
C ALA A 11 4.20 -3.54 26.94
N GLY A 12 5.48 -3.85 26.66
CA GLY A 12 5.95 -5.19 26.30
C GLY A 12 6.08 -5.45 24.80
N ALA A 13 5.96 -4.43 23.94
CA ALA A 13 6.25 -4.59 22.53
C ALA A 13 7.72 -5.03 22.34
N LYS A 14 7.94 -6.11 21.58
CA LYS A 14 9.29 -6.64 21.32
C LYS A 14 10.23 -5.58 20.74
N ARG A 15 9.71 -4.70 19.86
CA ARG A 15 10.42 -3.58 19.24
C ARG A 15 9.42 -2.48 18.89
N ALA A 16 9.75 -1.23 19.20
CA ALA A 16 9.14 -0.04 18.62
C ALA A 16 10.26 0.84 18.04
N LEU A 17 10.16 1.19 16.75
CA LEU A 17 11.26 1.82 16.01
C LEU A 17 10.74 2.99 15.19
N LYS A 18 11.49 4.10 15.22
CA LYS A 18 11.32 5.20 14.29
C LYS A 18 11.92 4.81 12.94
N LEU A 19 11.12 4.93 11.89
CA LEU A 19 11.60 4.68 10.54
C LEU A 19 12.44 5.87 10.04
N ASN A 20 13.52 5.59 9.30
CA ASN A 20 14.32 6.62 8.66
C ASN A 20 13.62 7.07 7.36
N VAL A 21 12.65 7.96 7.50
CA VAL A 21 11.82 8.48 6.40
C VAL A 21 11.75 10.00 6.44
N GLY A 22 11.61 10.61 5.26
CA GLY A 22 11.60 12.06 5.12
C GLY A 22 10.31 12.76 5.60
N GLY A 23 9.27 12.01 5.97
CA GLY A 23 7.98 12.58 6.36
C GLY A 23 7.02 11.58 7.00
N ALA A 24 5.94 12.10 7.57
CA ALA A 24 4.87 11.33 8.21
C ALA A 24 3.83 10.87 7.16
N PHE A 25 4.27 10.06 6.18
CA PHE A 25 3.41 9.54 5.12
C PHE A 25 2.23 8.73 5.67
N HIS A 26 1.13 8.66 4.92
CA HIS A 26 -0.09 7.94 5.33
C HIS A 26 -0.67 8.42 6.67
N SER A 27 -0.52 9.71 6.96
CA SER A 27 -1.07 10.34 8.16
C SER A 27 -1.81 11.64 7.80
N PRO A 28 -2.68 12.14 8.70
CA PRO A 28 -3.34 13.44 8.51
C PRO A 28 -2.36 14.61 8.29
N LEU A 29 -1.10 14.47 8.70
CA LEU A 29 -0.08 15.51 8.48
C LEU A 29 0.26 15.73 7.00
N MET A 30 -0.14 14.80 6.12
CA MET A 30 0.06 14.94 4.67
C MET A 30 -1.09 15.68 3.97
N GLU A 31 -2.11 16.19 4.68
CA GLU A 31 -3.24 16.87 4.06
C GLU A 31 -2.83 18.06 3.15
N PRO A 32 -1.86 18.92 3.51
CA PRO A 32 -1.41 19.97 2.59
C PRO A 32 -0.84 19.42 1.28
N ALA A 33 -0.07 18.34 1.34
CA ALA A 33 0.49 17.69 0.16
C ALA A 33 -0.59 16.97 -0.66
N LYS A 34 -1.66 16.47 -0.01
CA LYS A 34 -2.80 15.83 -0.67
C LYS A 34 -3.56 16.80 -1.56
N ILE A 35 -3.70 18.07 -1.15
CA ILE A 35 -4.37 19.11 -1.96
C ILE A 35 -3.62 19.32 -3.29
N GLU A 36 -2.29 19.40 -3.26
CA GLU A 36 -1.49 19.56 -4.48
C GLU A 36 -1.49 18.29 -5.34
N LEU A 37 -1.39 17.12 -4.71
CA LEU A 37 -1.49 15.83 -5.41
C LEU A 37 -2.86 15.64 -6.07
N GLN A 38 -3.94 16.06 -5.41
CA GLN A 38 -5.30 15.99 -5.92
C GLN A 38 -5.43 16.75 -7.24
N LYS A 39 -4.94 17.99 -7.29
CA LYS A 39 -4.93 18.77 -8.53
C LYS A 39 -4.19 18.02 -9.63
N ALA A 40 -3.01 17.46 -9.35
CA ALA A 40 -2.25 16.72 -10.36
C ALA A 40 -3.01 15.47 -10.88
N ILE A 41 -3.68 14.72 -10.00
CA ILE A 41 -4.48 13.54 -10.38
C ILE A 41 -5.70 13.93 -11.21
N GLU A 42 -6.40 15.01 -10.84
CA GLU A 42 -7.57 15.51 -11.56
C GLU A 42 -7.22 15.89 -13.01
N HIS A 43 -6.05 16.49 -13.22
CA HIS A 43 -5.53 16.86 -14.55
C HIS A 43 -4.90 15.69 -15.32
N THR A 44 -4.79 14.51 -14.71
CA THR A 44 -4.24 13.31 -15.37
C THR A 44 -5.35 12.50 -16.02
N THR A 45 -5.13 12.07 -17.27
CA THR A 45 -6.04 11.12 -17.94
C THR A 45 -5.76 9.71 -17.42
N VAL A 46 -6.75 9.08 -16.80
CA VAL A 46 -6.70 7.67 -16.39
C VAL A 46 -7.58 6.89 -17.34
N LEU A 47 -6.99 5.93 -18.05
CA LEU A 47 -7.71 5.06 -18.97
C LEU A 47 -8.27 3.85 -18.22
N VAL A 48 -9.31 3.22 -18.78
CA VAL A 48 -9.83 1.95 -18.28
C VAL A 48 -8.70 0.91 -18.34
N PRO A 49 -8.28 0.33 -17.20
CA PRO A 49 -7.21 -0.64 -17.18
C PRO A 49 -7.67 -1.97 -17.78
N ILE A 50 -6.71 -2.71 -18.35
CA ILE A 50 -6.96 -4.04 -18.95
C ILE A 50 -7.12 -5.16 -17.89
N CYS A 51 -6.84 -4.85 -16.63
CA CYS A 51 -6.98 -5.76 -15.51
C CYS A 51 -7.42 -4.99 -14.25
N PRO A 52 -8.03 -5.66 -13.26
CA PRO A 52 -8.40 -5.01 -12.01
C PRO A 52 -7.18 -4.51 -11.24
N ILE A 53 -7.27 -3.28 -10.72
CA ILE A 53 -6.25 -2.68 -9.87
C ILE A 53 -6.72 -2.74 -8.43
N TYR A 54 -5.95 -3.42 -7.58
CA TYR A 54 -6.19 -3.41 -6.14
C TYR A 54 -5.58 -2.15 -5.52
N GLN A 55 -6.42 -1.33 -4.86
CA GLN A 55 -5.97 -0.08 -4.25
C GLN A 55 -5.87 -0.18 -2.73
N ASN A 56 -4.73 0.22 -2.17
CA ASN A 56 -4.39 -0.03 -0.77
C ASN A 56 -5.30 0.68 0.25
N VAL A 57 -6.00 1.75 -0.15
CA VAL A 57 -6.89 2.50 0.75
C VAL A 57 -8.13 1.70 1.14
N ASN A 58 -8.66 0.88 0.22
CA ASN A 58 -9.88 0.08 0.43
C ASN A 58 -9.65 -1.44 0.31
N ALA A 59 -8.48 -1.86 -0.17
CA ALA A 59 -8.07 -3.23 -0.42
C ALA A 59 -8.94 -3.99 -1.44
N LYS A 60 -9.62 -3.29 -2.35
CA LYS A 60 -10.54 -3.89 -3.33
C LYS A 60 -10.04 -3.73 -4.76
N PRO A 61 -10.36 -4.67 -5.66
CA PRO A 61 -10.12 -4.51 -7.09
C PRO A 61 -11.11 -3.51 -7.69
N THR A 62 -10.65 -2.74 -8.67
CA THR A 62 -11.51 -1.92 -9.53
C THR A 62 -10.91 -1.78 -10.93
N THR A 63 -11.77 -1.60 -11.93
CA THR A 63 -11.39 -1.17 -13.29
C THR A 63 -12.00 0.19 -13.64
N ASP A 64 -12.67 0.84 -12.68
CA ASP A 64 -13.29 2.14 -12.91
C ASP A 64 -12.27 3.28 -12.72
N PRO A 65 -11.95 4.06 -13.77
CA PRO A 65 -10.99 5.16 -13.69
C PRO A 65 -11.33 6.21 -12.63
N ASP A 66 -12.61 6.49 -12.39
CA ASP A 66 -13.04 7.51 -11.43
C ASP A 66 -12.78 7.02 -10.00
N THR A 67 -13.19 5.79 -9.68
CA THR A 67 -12.82 5.12 -8.43
C THR A 67 -11.29 5.08 -8.24
N ILE A 68 -10.53 4.83 -9.30
CA ILE A 68 -9.06 4.81 -9.23
C ILE A 68 -8.52 6.18 -8.81
N LYS A 69 -8.97 7.26 -9.42
CA LYS A 69 -8.57 8.63 -9.09
C LYS A 69 -8.90 8.98 -7.64
N GLU A 70 -10.14 8.73 -7.22
CA GLU A 70 -10.59 9.01 -5.85
C GLU A 70 -9.71 8.31 -4.81
N ASN A 71 -9.42 7.04 -5.03
CA ASN A 71 -8.58 6.26 -4.13
C ASN A 71 -7.11 6.68 -4.15
N LEU A 72 -6.56 7.11 -5.29
CA LEU A 72 -5.20 7.67 -5.37
C LEU A 72 -5.06 8.95 -4.53
N ILE A 73 -6.06 9.82 -4.57
CA ILE A 73 -6.10 11.05 -3.76
C ILE A 73 -6.16 10.70 -2.27
N ALA A 74 -7.02 9.75 -1.90
CA ALA A 74 -7.17 9.31 -0.52
C ALA A 74 -5.92 8.58 0.03
N GLN A 75 -5.11 7.95 -0.84
CA GLN A 75 -3.99 7.11 -0.44
C GLN A 75 -2.90 7.85 0.34
N LEU A 76 -2.69 9.15 0.07
CA LEU A 76 -1.59 9.90 0.67
C LEU A 76 -1.75 10.08 2.19
N THR A 77 -2.99 10.23 2.65
CA THR A 77 -3.34 10.33 4.07
C THR A 77 -3.96 9.05 4.63
N GLY A 78 -4.38 8.13 3.75
CA GLY A 78 -4.94 6.83 4.10
C GLY A 78 -3.88 5.76 4.38
N ALA A 79 -4.27 4.77 5.19
CA ALA A 79 -3.43 3.63 5.50
C ALA A 79 -3.20 2.72 4.28
N VAL A 80 -2.03 2.08 4.23
CA VAL A 80 -1.74 1.01 3.27
C VAL A 80 -2.30 -0.30 3.85
N ARG A 81 -3.47 -0.76 3.40
CA ARG A 81 -4.13 -1.99 3.88
C ARG A 81 -3.54 -3.25 3.25
N TRP A 82 -2.21 -3.37 3.29
CA TRP A 82 -1.44 -4.40 2.57
C TRP A 82 -1.93 -5.83 2.81
N THR A 83 -2.11 -6.21 4.09
CA THR A 83 -2.55 -7.58 4.43
C THR A 83 -3.91 -7.88 3.82
N GLN A 84 -4.86 -6.95 3.91
CA GLN A 84 -6.18 -7.12 3.32
C GLN A 84 -6.10 -7.18 1.79
N THR A 85 -5.28 -6.32 1.17
CA THR A 85 -5.07 -6.33 -0.28
C THR A 85 -4.56 -7.69 -0.75
N ALA A 86 -3.51 -8.22 -0.12
CA ALA A 86 -2.95 -9.52 -0.44
C ALA A 86 -3.92 -10.68 -0.17
N THR A 87 -4.63 -10.65 0.97
CA THR A 87 -5.67 -11.65 1.26
C THR A 87 -6.76 -11.66 0.21
N ASN A 88 -7.23 -10.49 -0.25
CA ASN A 88 -8.27 -10.41 -1.27
C ASN A 88 -7.76 -10.86 -2.63
N MET A 89 -6.55 -10.49 -3.04
CA MET A 89 -5.93 -11.02 -4.27
C MET A 89 -5.86 -12.55 -4.28
N ILE A 90 -5.52 -13.16 -3.14
CA ILE A 90 -5.46 -14.63 -3.00
C ILE A 90 -6.86 -15.24 -3.04
N ALA A 91 -7.83 -14.64 -2.33
CA ALA A 91 -9.22 -15.09 -2.34
C ALA A 91 -9.85 -15.02 -3.74
N ASP A 92 -9.43 -14.04 -4.54
CA ASP A 92 -9.85 -13.86 -5.93
C ASP A 92 -9.07 -14.75 -6.93
N GLY A 93 -8.22 -15.67 -6.43
CA GLY A 93 -7.55 -16.70 -7.21
C GLY A 93 -6.07 -16.44 -7.54
N GLY A 94 -5.46 -15.39 -6.98
CA GLY A 94 -4.04 -15.11 -7.17
C GLY A 94 -3.12 -16.15 -6.51
N THR A 95 -2.41 -16.93 -7.33
CA THR A 95 -1.48 -17.98 -6.87
C THR A 95 0.00 -17.62 -7.04
N GLU A 96 0.30 -16.63 -7.88
CA GLU A 96 1.65 -16.17 -8.20
C GLU A 96 1.74 -14.65 -8.12
N PHE A 97 2.80 -14.14 -7.49
CA PHE A 97 3.04 -12.72 -7.28
C PHE A 97 4.43 -12.33 -7.76
N ILE A 98 4.49 -11.46 -8.77
CA ILE A 98 5.74 -10.97 -9.34
C ILE A 98 6.02 -9.57 -8.78
N GLU A 99 7.11 -9.39 -8.04
CA GLU A 99 7.56 -8.08 -7.55
C GLU A 99 8.36 -7.37 -8.65
N VAL A 100 7.87 -6.19 -9.05
CA VAL A 100 8.53 -5.31 -10.02
C VAL A 100 9.25 -4.19 -9.27
N GLY A 101 10.58 -4.17 -9.32
CA GLY A 101 11.41 -3.18 -8.65
C GLY A 101 12.65 -3.79 -8.00
N PRO A 102 13.54 -2.97 -7.43
CA PRO A 102 14.74 -3.48 -6.77
C PRO A 102 14.39 -4.17 -5.44
N GLY A 103 14.96 -5.35 -5.22
CA GLY A 103 14.82 -6.10 -3.97
C GLY A 103 13.69 -7.14 -3.99
N SER A 104 13.31 -7.58 -2.79
CA SER A 104 12.34 -8.69 -2.58
C SER A 104 11.48 -8.49 -1.32
N VAL A 105 11.26 -7.22 -0.94
CA VAL A 105 10.54 -6.89 0.30
C VAL A 105 9.09 -7.33 0.18
N LEU A 106 8.42 -7.02 -0.92
CA LEU A 106 7.01 -7.36 -1.12
C LEU A 106 6.82 -8.87 -1.21
N GLN A 107 7.72 -9.61 -1.85
CA GLN A 107 7.70 -11.09 -1.83
C GLN A 107 7.69 -11.62 -0.39
N GLY A 108 8.54 -11.06 0.48
CA GLY A 108 8.58 -11.39 1.90
C GLY A 108 7.27 -11.06 2.63
N LEU A 109 6.63 -9.93 2.29
CA LEU A 109 5.36 -9.53 2.88
C LEU A 109 4.18 -10.37 2.38
N VAL A 110 4.14 -10.76 1.10
CA VAL A 110 3.14 -11.69 0.56
C VAL A 110 3.26 -13.05 1.26
N ARG A 111 4.47 -13.60 1.41
CA ARG A 111 4.72 -14.88 2.10
C ARG A 111 4.34 -14.89 3.58
N LYS A 112 4.24 -13.71 4.21
CA LYS A 112 3.70 -13.57 5.58
C LYS A 112 2.17 -13.67 5.62
N VAL A 113 1.48 -13.35 4.53
CA VAL A 113 0.02 -13.47 4.39
C VAL A 113 -0.36 -14.91 4.06
N SER A 114 0.33 -15.54 3.10
CA SER A 114 0.17 -16.96 2.78
C SER A 114 1.49 -17.57 2.33
N ARG A 115 1.80 -18.79 2.81
CA ARG A 115 3.00 -19.55 2.40
C ARG A 115 2.79 -20.41 1.16
N GLU A 116 1.55 -20.54 0.71
CA GLU A 116 1.18 -21.43 -0.41
C GLU A 116 1.35 -20.76 -1.78
N VAL A 117 1.44 -19.43 -1.81
CA VAL A 117 1.57 -18.64 -3.03
C VAL A 117 3.02 -18.56 -3.48
N GLN A 118 3.21 -18.55 -4.79
CA GLN A 118 4.53 -18.36 -5.41
C GLN A 118 4.86 -16.88 -5.51
N THR A 119 6.12 -16.54 -5.34
CA THR A 119 6.59 -15.16 -5.43
C THR A 119 7.94 -15.11 -6.14
N SER A 120 8.10 -14.19 -7.08
CA SER A 120 9.32 -14.02 -7.88
C SER A 120 9.61 -12.53 -8.12
N SER A 121 10.80 -12.22 -8.63
CA SER A 121 11.11 -10.89 -9.16
C SER A 121 10.83 -10.89 -10.66
N ALA A 122 10.36 -9.76 -11.20
CA ALA A 122 10.30 -9.59 -12.65
C ALA A 122 11.72 -9.67 -13.25
N GLU A 123 11.87 -10.46 -14.31
CA GLU A 123 13.10 -10.48 -15.11
C GLU A 123 13.21 -9.17 -15.91
N ALA A 124 14.45 -8.72 -16.11
CA ALA A 124 14.77 -7.49 -16.84
C ALA A 124 14.81 -7.69 -18.36
#